data_AF-A0A7S9LG69-F1
#
_entry.id   AF-A0A7S9LG69-F1
#
_cell.length_a   1.000
_cell.length_b   1.000
_cell.length_c   1.000
_cell.angle_alpha   90.00
_cell.angle_beta   90.00
_cell.angle_gamma   90.00
#
_symmetry.space_group_name_H-M   'P 1'
#
loop_
_entity.id
_entity.type
_entity.pdbx_description
1 polymer ?
#
loop_
_entity_poly.entity_id
_entity_poly.type
_entity_poly.pdbx_seq_one_letter_code
_entity_poly.pdbx_strand_id
1 'polypeptide(L)'
;MNDIYLKKTKGKLYLLGDGERYAIIVNHLNELQVAGSLDTPECFDIGMLAHPSLEGGVAFEFRTSAGKQVTGRGGRVLHASGEELGTPGPALQISHLAGNVDGEPNVNQVQLQTLDARYVSAHDRVLVGYKEVPVGWTWFGLTPNATKKVPVWESQPSDRLRYHTKDVAPAATFILEFVAPAEG
;
A
#
# COMPACT_ATOMS: atom_id res chain seq x y z
N MET A 1 17.71 14.08 17.97
CA MET A 1 16.36 13.49 17.78
C MET A 1 15.61 14.40 16.84
N ASN A 2 15.19 13.91 15.68
CA ASN A 2 14.45 14.73 14.71
C ASN A 2 13.01 14.93 15.19
N ASP A 3 12.67 16.20 15.37
CA ASP A 3 11.41 16.76 15.93
C ASP A 3 10.23 16.66 14.95
N ILE A 4 10.23 15.64 14.08
CA ILE A 4 9.27 15.52 12.96
C ILE A 4 7.99 14.76 13.34
N TYR A 5 8.04 13.97 14.42
CA TYR A 5 6.90 13.15 14.86
C TYR A 5 6.05 13.90 15.88
N LEU A 6 4.80 14.13 15.52
CA LEU A 6 3.80 14.71 16.41
C LEU A 6 3.30 13.70 17.45
N LYS A 7 3.21 12.43 17.06
CA LYS A 7 2.78 11.31 17.92
C LYS A 7 3.33 10.00 17.39
N LYS A 8 3.61 9.05 18.28
CA LYS A 8 3.95 7.66 17.92
C LYS A 8 3.01 6.71 18.64
N THR A 9 2.66 5.63 17.97
CA THR A 9 1.82 4.55 18.52
C THR A 9 2.21 3.23 17.88
N LYS A 10 1.81 2.12 18.50
CA LYS A 10 1.88 0.79 17.88
C LYS A 10 0.53 0.43 17.28
N GLY A 11 0.55 -0.32 16.18
CA GLY A 11 -0.69 -0.79 15.56
C GLY A 11 -0.48 -1.96 14.61
N LYS A 12 -1.55 -2.72 14.40
CA LYS A 12 -1.61 -3.82 13.45
C LYS A 12 -2.51 -3.42 12.29
N LEU A 13 -2.17 -3.89 11.11
CA LEU A 13 -2.94 -3.64 9.90
C LEU A 13 -3.52 -4.95 9.38
N TYR A 14 -4.78 -4.92 8.99
CA TYR A 14 -5.47 -6.04 8.34
C TYR A 14 -6.16 -5.53 7.07
N LEU A 15 -6.15 -6.33 6.01
CA LEU A 15 -7.04 -6.09 4.87
C LEU A 15 -8.46 -6.57 5.24
N LEU A 16 -9.47 -5.74 4.98
CA LEU A 16 -10.86 -6.15 5.10
C LEU A 16 -11.37 -6.62 3.73
N GLY A 17 -11.72 -7.89 3.61
CA GLY A 17 -12.27 -8.49 2.39
C GLY A 17 -13.46 -9.38 2.72
N ASP A 18 -14.60 -9.19 2.07
CA ASP A 18 -15.82 -9.99 2.25
C ASP A 18 -16.27 -10.18 3.71
N GLY A 19 -16.02 -9.18 4.56
CA GLY A 19 -16.32 -9.23 6.00
C GLY A 19 -15.29 -9.95 6.86
N GLU A 20 -14.26 -10.55 6.25
CA GLU A 20 -13.13 -11.18 6.93
C GLU A 20 -11.92 -10.24 7.03
N ARG A 21 -11.10 -10.48 8.06
CA ARG A 21 -9.86 -9.75 8.31
C ARG A 21 -8.67 -10.63 7.93
N TYR A 22 -7.82 -10.12 7.05
CA TYR A 22 -6.60 -10.79 6.62
C TYR A 22 -5.37 -10.04 7.12
N ALA A 23 -4.50 -10.71 7.86
CA ALA A 23 -3.34 -10.09 8.48
C ALA A 23 -2.37 -9.53 7.44
N ILE A 24 -1.83 -8.33 7.68
CA ILE A 24 -0.70 -7.83 6.90
C ILE A 24 0.60 -8.22 7.60
N ILE A 25 1.48 -8.91 6.87
CA ILE A 25 2.80 -9.35 7.34
C ILE A 25 3.91 -8.75 6.50
N VAL A 26 5.14 -8.86 7.01
CA VAL A 26 6.36 -8.65 6.22
C VAL A 26 6.95 -10.01 5.89
N ASN A 27 7.09 -10.32 4.60
CA ASN A 27 7.56 -11.63 4.16
C ASN A 27 9.09 -11.74 4.10
N HIS A 28 9.60 -12.90 3.68
CA HIS A 28 11.03 -13.17 3.56
C HIS A 28 11.78 -12.28 2.54
N LEU A 29 11.07 -11.61 1.63
CA LEU A 29 11.61 -10.63 0.68
C LEU A 29 11.52 -9.19 1.22
N ASN A 30 11.14 -9.02 2.49
CA ASN A 30 10.79 -7.74 3.13
C ASN A 30 9.56 -7.05 2.51
N GLU A 31 8.75 -7.71 1.70
CA GLU A 31 7.56 -7.09 1.11
C GLU A 31 6.36 -7.22 2.06
N LEU A 32 5.49 -6.20 2.08
CA LEU A 32 4.21 -6.25 2.78
C LEU A 32 3.22 -7.10 1.99
N GLN A 33 2.62 -8.06 2.67
CA GLN A 33 1.80 -9.10 2.07
C GLN A 33 0.57 -9.38 2.93
N VAL A 34 -0.55 -9.64 2.28
CA VAL A 34 -1.76 -10.21 2.87
C VAL A 34 -1.50 -11.68 3.16
N ALA A 35 -1.58 -12.05 4.42
CA ALA A 35 -1.45 -13.41 4.90
C ALA A 35 -2.82 -14.06 5.13
N GLY A 36 -2.83 -15.32 5.56
CA GLY A 36 -4.05 -16.02 5.92
C GLY A 36 -4.73 -15.41 7.15
N SER A 37 -5.99 -15.77 7.36
CA SER A 37 -6.81 -15.28 8.49
C SER A 37 -6.30 -15.69 9.87
N LEU A 38 -5.47 -16.74 9.95
CA LEU A 38 -4.87 -17.25 11.19
C LEU A 38 -3.46 -16.73 11.46
N ASP A 39 -2.87 -15.99 10.53
CA ASP A 39 -1.51 -15.48 10.68
C ASP A 39 -1.48 -14.29 11.66
N THR A 40 -0.37 -14.18 12.40
CA THR A 40 -0.16 -13.04 13.29
C THR A 40 0.29 -11.84 12.45
N PRO A 41 -0.40 -10.69 12.51
CA PRO A 41 -0.02 -9.51 11.75
C PRO A 41 1.27 -8.89 12.28
N GLU A 42 1.94 -8.14 11.40
CA GLU A 42 3.04 -7.27 11.77
C GLU A 42 2.57 -6.18 12.75
N CYS A 43 3.39 -5.90 13.76
CA CYS A 43 3.14 -4.86 14.74
C CYS A 43 3.98 -3.63 14.39
N PHE A 44 3.36 -2.69 13.69
CA PHE A 44 4.03 -1.51 13.18
C PHE A 44 4.19 -0.44 14.26
N ASP A 45 5.33 0.25 14.24
CA ASP A 45 5.47 1.56 14.84
C ASP A 45 4.95 2.62 13.86
N ILE A 46 3.89 3.32 14.25
CA ILE A 46 3.18 4.29 13.42
C ILE A 46 3.48 5.69 13.95
N GLY A 47 4.16 6.48 13.11
CA GLY A 47 4.52 7.85 13.41
C GLY A 47 3.62 8.84 12.69
N MET A 48 2.94 9.70 13.43
CA MET A 48 2.21 10.85 12.89
C MET A 48 3.19 11.98 12.62
N LEU A 49 3.16 12.55 11.42
CA LEU A 49 4.13 13.51 10.90
C LEU A 49 3.42 14.76 10.37
N ALA A 50 4.00 15.93 10.64
CA ALA A 50 3.69 17.15 9.88
C ALA A 50 4.53 17.13 8.59
N HIS A 51 3.91 16.83 7.45
CA HIS A 51 4.65 16.73 6.19
C HIS A 51 4.60 18.08 5.43
N PRO A 52 5.73 18.69 5.06
CA PRO A 52 5.75 20.02 4.43
C PRO A 52 4.95 20.11 3.12
N SER A 53 4.84 19.01 2.38
CA SER A 53 4.06 18.93 1.14
C SER A 53 2.54 18.83 1.35
N LEU A 54 2.08 18.71 2.59
CA LEU A 54 0.68 18.72 2.94
C LEU A 54 0.42 20.05 3.65
N GLU A 55 -0.27 20.99 3.01
CA GLU A 55 -0.58 22.34 3.53
C GLU A 55 -1.35 22.30 4.88
N GLY A 56 -0.65 22.04 5.99
CA GLY A 56 -1.25 21.76 7.30
C GLY A 56 -1.81 20.33 7.46
N GLY A 57 -1.56 19.43 6.51
CA GLY A 57 -2.07 18.05 6.56
C GLY A 57 -1.14 17.10 7.33
N VAL A 58 -1.74 16.02 7.84
CA VAL A 58 -1.03 14.97 8.60
C VAL A 58 -0.70 13.81 7.67
N ALA A 59 0.52 13.30 7.78
CA ALA A 59 0.92 12.05 7.16
C ALA A 59 1.37 11.04 8.22
N PHE A 60 1.44 9.78 7.83
CA PHE A 60 1.80 8.69 8.72
C PHE A 60 2.94 7.88 8.12
N GLU A 61 3.99 7.66 8.89
CA GLU A 61 5.03 6.69 8.58
C GLU A 61 4.73 5.38 9.30
N PHE A 62 4.90 4.27 8.60
CA PHE A 62 4.89 2.94 9.17
C PHE A 62 6.32 2.42 9.23
N ARG A 63 6.71 1.89 10.39
CA ARG A 63 7.93 1.12 10.57
C ARG A 63 7.57 -0.27 11.04
N THR A 64 8.23 -1.29 10.50
CA THR A 64 8.10 -2.67 10.99
C THR A 64 8.53 -2.77 12.45
N SER A 65 8.15 -3.83 13.16
CA SER A 65 8.64 -4.11 14.53
C SER A 65 10.17 -4.17 14.64
N ALA A 66 10.87 -4.51 13.54
CA ALA A 66 12.32 -4.46 13.43
C ALA A 66 12.91 -3.05 13.23
N GLY A 67 12.08 -2.00 13.28
CA GLY A 67 12.47 -0.59 13.13
C GLY A 67 12.68 -0.12 11.69
N LYS A 68 12.58 -1.00 10.70
CA LYS A 68 12.73 -0.66 9.27
C LYS A 68 11.55 0.17 8.77
N GLN A 69 11.84 1.23 8.02
CA GLN A 69 10.81 2.04 7.36
C GLN A 69 10.11 1.25 6.27
N VAL A 70 8.78 1.21 6.30
CA VAL A 70 7.99 0.72 5.17
C VAL A 70 8.15 1.72 4.03
N THR A 71 8.32 1.25 2.80
CA THR A 71 8.46 2.09 1.61
C THR A 71 7.99 1.43 0.33
N GLY A 72 7.58 2.23 -0.66
CA GLY A 72 7.42 1.77 -2.03
C GLY A 72 8.48 2.35 -2.97
N ARG A 73 9.53 3.00 -2.45
CA ARG A 73 10.66 3.47 -3.24
C ARG A 73 11.41 2.25 -3.80
N GLY A 74 11.40 2.06 -5.12
CA GLY A 74 12.08 0.93 -5.78
C GLY A 74 11.15 -0.11 -6.43
N GLY A 75 9.82 0.06 -6.33
CA GLY A 75 8.88 -0.84 -7.00
C GLY A 75 7.41 -0.43 -6.86
N ARG A 76 6.51 -1.25 -7.39
CA ARG A 76 5.06 -1.08 -7.19
C ARG A 76 4.55 -1.69 -5.88
N VAL A 77 5.43 -2.29 -5.08
CA VAL A 77 5.12 -3.06 -3.87
C VAL A 77 5.67 -2.35 -2.64
N LEU A 78 4.87 -2.29 -1.59
CA LEU A 78 5.29 -1.86 -0.26
C LEU A 78 6.27 -2.88 0.33
N HIS A 79 7.40 -2.42 0.84
CA HIS A 79 8.42 -3.26 1.44
C HIS A 79 9.12 -2.53 2.59
N ALA A 80 9.69 -3.27 3.53
CA ALA A 80 10.57 -2.73 4.55
C ALA A 80 11.92 -2.38 3.93
N SER A 81 12.33 -1.13 4.05
CA SER A 81 13.58 -0.61 3.49
C SER A 81 14.79 -1.35 4.06
N GLY A 82 15.75 -1.66 3.19
CA GLY A 82 17.05 -2.20 3.59
C GLY A 82 17.98 -1.16 4.21
N GLU A 83 17.70 0.12 3.99
CA GLU A 83 18.49 1.27 4.44
C GLU A 83 17.61 2.31 5.13
N GLU A 84 18.20 3.12 6.01
CA GLU A 84 17.49 4.24 6.63
C GLU A 84 17.31 5.36 5.60
N LEU A 85 16.06 5.73 5.30
CA LEU A 85 15.74 6.80 4.37
C LEU A 85 15.75 8.14 5.12
N GLY A 86 16.48 9.12 4.57
CA GLY A 86 16.63 10.45 5.17
C GLY A 86 15.34 11.29 5.24
N THR A 87 14.31 10.90 4.49
CA THR A 87 12.95 11.42 4.60
C THR A 87 12.10 10.27 5.15
N PRO A 88 11.23 10.49 6.17
CA PRO A 88 10.34 9.44 6.65
C PRO A 88 9.65 8.78 5.45
N GLY A 89 9.91 7.47 5.31
CA GLY A 89 9.47 6.69 4.16
C GLY A 89 7.95 6.77 3.99
N PRO A 90 7.45 6.44 2.79
CA PRO A 90 6.36 7.11 2.10
C PRO A 90 5.27 7.42 3.09
N ALA A 91 5.22 8.70 3.44
CA ALA A 91 4.21 9.17 4.35
C ALA A 91 2.86 8.88 3.69
N LEU A 92 2.02 8.11 4.36
CA LEU A 92 0.69 7.76 3.89
C LEU A 92 -0.30 8.73 4.52
N GLN A 93 -1.26 9.20 3.74
CA GLN A 93 -2.49 9.72 4.28
C GLN A 93 -3.37 8.54 4.71
N ILE A 94 -3.94 8.66 5.91
CA ILE A 94 -4.91 7.71 6.43
C ILE A 94 -6.28 8.39 6.39
N SER A 95 -7.16 7.92 5.52
CA SER A 95 -8.56 8.34 5.51
C SER A 95 -9.35 7.45 6.46
N HIS A 96 -9.84 8.02 7.57
CA HIS A 96 -10.69 7.31 8.51
C HIS A 96 -12.09 7.13 7.92
N LEU A 97 -12.56 5.89 7.85
CA LEU A 97 -13.88 5.55 7.32
C LEU A 97 -14.91 5.31 8.43
N ALA A 98 -14.52 4.58 9.48
CA ALA A 98 -15.38 4.25 10.62
C ALA A 98 -14.52 3.82 11.83
N GLY A 99 -14.96 4.14 13.04
CA GLY A 99 -14.30 3.74 14.30
C GLY A 99 -15.20 2.83 15.15
N ASN A 100 -14.66 2.28 16.23
CA ASN A 100 -15.36 1.37 17.14
C ASN A 100 -15.88 0.10 16.45
N VAL A 101 -15.11 -0.44 15.51
CA VAL A 101 -15.45 -1.67 14.79
C VAL A 101 -15.50 -2.84 15.79
N ASP A 102 -16.57 -3.64 15.71
CA ASP A 102 -16.84 -4.73 16.65
C ASP A 102 -16.91 -4.29 18.13
N GLY A 103 -17.24 -3.02 18.37
CA GLY A 103 -17.33 -2.44 19.71
C GLY A 103 -15.98 -2.03 20.31
N GLU A 104 -14.88 -2.22 19.58
CA GLU A 104 -13.52 -1.98 20.08
C GLU A 104 -13.01 -0.58 19.73
N PRO A 105 -12.78 0.32 20.71
CA PRO A 105 -12.51 1.73 20.46
C PRO A 105 -11.15 2.03 19.82
N ASN A 106 -10.24 1.07 19.86
CA ASN A 106 -8.92 1.14 19.25
C ASN A 106 -8.88 0.59 17.82
N VAL A 107 -10.02 0.10 17.30
CA VAL A 107 -10.13 -0.53 15.98
C VAL A 107 -10.87 0.38 15.01
N ASN A 108 -10.21 0.71 13.90
CA ASN A 108 -10.69 1.68 12.92
C ASN A 108 -10.64 1.12 11.51
N GLN A 109 -11.68 1.34 10.71
CA GLN A 109 -11.63 1.16 9.27
C GLN A 109 -10.96 2.37 8.63
N VAL A 110 -9.97 2.12 7.78
CA VAL A 110 -9.18 3.17 7.14
C VAL A 110 -8.90 2.83 5.68
N GLN A 111 -8.59 3.87 4.90
CA GLN A 111 -7.92 3.74 3.62
C GLN A 111 -6.54 4.37 3.72
N LEU A 112 -5.57 3.73 3.06
CA LEU A 112 -4.21 4.21 2.99
C LEU A 112 -3.94 4.77 1.60
N GLN A 113 -3.43 5.99 1.53
CA GLN A 113 -3.14 6.68 0.29
C GLN A 113 -1.73 7.29 0.34
N THR A 114 -0.96 7.17 -0.73
CA THR A 114 0.29 7.91 -0.89
C THR A 114 0.04 9.39 -1.07
N LEU A 115 1.06 10.23 -0.79
CA LEU A 115 0.93 11.68 -0.98
C LEU A 115 0.68 12.10 -2.44
N ASP A 116 1.03 11.25 -3.41
CA ASP A 116 0.74 11.44 -4.83
C ASP A 116 -0.58 10.78 -5.27
N ALA A 117 -1.51 10.62 -4.33
CA ALA A 117 -2.90 10.23 -4.53
C ALA A 117 -3.15 8.79 -5.01
N ARG A 118 -2.22 7.85 -4.81
CA ARG A 118 -2.42 6.42 -5.13
C ARG A 118 -2.85 5.64 -3.88
N TYR A 119 -3.83 4.76 -4.02
CA TYR A 119 -4.33 3.94 -2.91
C TYR A 119 -3.49 2.68 -2.73
N VAL A 120 -3.27 2.30 -1.47
CA VAL A 120 -2.71 0.99 -1.13
C VAL A 120 -3.79 -0.07 -1.35
N SER A 121 -3.44 -1.16 -2.04
CA SER A 121 -4.34 -2.26 -2.33
C SER A 121 -3.59 -3.58 -2.51
N ALA A 122 -4.27 -4.69 -2.27
CA ALA A 122 -3.82 -6.05 -2.57
C ALA A 122 -4.82 -6.77 -3.51
N HIS A 123 -5.60 -6.03 -4.29
CA HIS A 123 -6.59 -6.63 -5.18
C HIS A 123 -5.94 -7.30 -6.38
N ASP A 124 -5.11 -6.59 -7.15
CA ASP A 124 -4.50 -7.14 -8.34
C ASP A 124 -3.09 -6.60 -8.63
N ARG A 125 -2.20 -7.47 -9.10
CA ARG A 125 -0.99 -7.09 -9.83
C ARG A 125 -1.39 -6.67 -11.23
N VAL A 126 -1.07 -5.43 -11.55
CA VAL A 126 -1.19 -4.90 -12.90
C VAL A 126 0.06 -5.24 -13.68
N LEU A 127 -0.09 -6.20 -14.60
CA LEU A 127 0.92 -6.59 -15.56
C LEU A 127 0.75 -5.76 -16.83
N VAL A 128 1.87 -5.20 -17.31
CA VAL A 128 1.91 -4.66 -18.67
C VAL A 128 2.22 -5.84 -19.59
N GLY A 129 1.20 -6.34 -20.26
CA GLY A 129 1.33 -7.25 -21.39
C GLY A 129 1.45 -6.47 -22.69
N TYR A 130 1.77 -7.18 -23.77
CA TYR A 130 1.68 -6.65 -25.12
C TYR A 130 0.85 -7.60 -25.96
N LYS A 131 -0.18 -7.06 -26.62
CA LYS A 131 -0.93 -7.78 -27.63
C LYS A 131 -0.44 -7.34 -29.00
N GLU A 132 -0.14 -8.31 -29.85
CA GLU A 132 0.13 -8.04 -31.26
C GLU A 132 -1.20 -7.84 -31.98
N VAL A 133 -1.39 -6.66 -32.55
CA VAL A 133 -2.55 -6.35 -33.39
C VAL A 133 -2.09 -6.06 -34.82
N PRO A 134 -2.83 -6.52 -35.84
CA PRO A 134 -2.53 -6.19 -37.23
C PRO A 134 -2.52 -4.69 -37.43
N VAL A 135 -1.50 -4.19 -38.10
CA VAL A 135 -1.49 -2.82 -38.60
C VAL A 135 -2.38 -2.80 -39.84
N GLY A 136 -3.43 -1.98 -39.82
CA GLY A 136 -4.30 -1.80 -40.98
C GLY A 136 -3.48 -1.39 -42.21
N TRP A 137 -4.01 -1.68 -43.41
CA TRP A 137 -3.33 -1.39 -44.67
C TRP A 137 -2.97 0.10 -44.73
N THR A 138 -1.68 0.41 -44.75
CA THR A 138 -1.17 1.78 -44.91
C THR A 138 -0.64 1.92 -46.34
N TRP A 139 -0.98 3.03 -47.00
CA TRP A 139 -0.70 3.28 -48.43
C TRP A 139 0.79 3.20 -48.81
N PHE A 140 1.69 3.18 -47.83
CA PHE A 140 3.16 3.18 -48.02
C PHE A 140 3.87 1.98 -47.36
N GLY A 141 3.13 1.01 -46.79
CA GLY A 141 3.73 -0.13 -46.08
C GLY A 141 3.92 -1.36 -46.97
N LEU A 142 5.16 -1.74 -47.26
CA LEU A 142 5.52 -2.92 -48.09
C LEU A 142 5.49 -4.27 -47.35
N THR A 143 5.08 -4.30 -46.08
CA THR A 143 5.02 -5.53 -45.26
C THR A 143 3.57 -5.99 -45.09
N PRO A 144 3.05 -6.86 -45.97
CA PRO A 144 1.80 -7.55 -45.70
C PRO A 144 1.95 -8.36 -44.41
N ASN A 145 1.02 -8.17 -43.47
CA ASN A 145 1.00 -8.77 -42.12
C ASN A 145 1.86 -8.09 -41.04
N ALA A 146 2.21 -6.82 -41.18
CA ALA A 146 2.83 -6.08 -40.08
C ALA A 146 1.93 -6.09 -38.83
N THR A 147 2.46 -6.51 -37.68
CA THR A 147 1.81 -6.38 -36.38
C THR A 147 2.46 -5.27 -35.59
N LYS A 148 1.68 -4.58 -34.74
CA LYS A 148 2.21 -3.66 -33.73
C LYS A 148 1.91 -4.22 -32.34
N LYS A 149 2.88 -4.10 -31.44
CA LYS A 149 2.69 -4.39 -30.01
C LYS A 149 1.92 -3.23 -29.39
N VAL A 150 0.70 -3.49 -28.97
CA VAL A 150 -0.11 -2.55 -28.18
C VAL A 150 -0.04 -2.99 -26.72
N PRO A 151 0.30 -2.09 -25.79
CA PRO A 151 0.28 -2.43 -24.38
C PRO A 151 -1.14 -2.82 -23.95
N VAL A 152 -1.27 -3.94 -23.28
CA VAL A 152 -2.51 -4.40 -22.65
C VAL A 152 -2.26 -4.51 -21.16
N TRP A 153 -3.22 -4.03 -20.38
CA TRP A 153 -3.16 -4.08 -18.93
C TRP A 153 -3.94 -5.31 -18.48
N GLU A 154 -3.26 -6.27 -17.86
CA GLU A 154 -3.87 -7.47 -17.29
C GLU A 154 -3.81 -7.40 -15.76
N SER A 155 -4.94 -7.68 -15.11
CA SER A 155 -5.05 -7.85 -13.66
C SER A 155 -4.83 -9.33 -13.32
N GLN A 156 -3.95 -9.62 -12.37
CA GLN A 156 -3.84 -10.93 -11.74
C GLN A 156 -3.93 -10.79 -10.22
N PRO A 157 -4.56 -11.74 -9.50
CA PRO A 157 -4.58 -11.71 -8.04
C PRO A 157 -3.16 -11.59 -7.46
N SER A 158 -3.00 -10.75 -6.44
CA SER A 158 -1.72 -10.53 -5.78
C SER A 158 -1.93 -10.23 -4.31
N ASP A 159 -1.35 -11.05 -3.45
CA ASP A 159 -1.32 -10.82 -2.01
C ASP A 159 -0.40 -9.66 -1.58
N ARG A 160 0.48 -9.17 -2.46
CA ARG A 160 1.38 -8.05 -2.17
C ARG A 160 0.65 -6.73 -2.12
N LEU A 161 0.94 -5.91 -1.09
CA LEU A 161 0.41 -4.55 -0.99
C LEU A 161 1.12 -3.64 -1.98
N ARG A 162 0.35 -2.94 -2.79
CA ARG A 162 0.81 -2.12 -3.92
C ARG A 162 0.09 -0.79 -3.96
N TYR A 163 0.61 0.16 -4.74
CA TYR A 163 -0.08 1.44 -4.99
C TYR A 163 -0.75 1.45 -6.34
N HIS A 164 -2.03 1.85 -6.37
CA HIS A 164 -2.83 1.95 -7.58
C HIS A 164 -3.55 3.29 -7.65
N THR A 165 -3.73 3.80 -8.87
CA THR A 165 -4.73 4.85 -9.11
C THR A 165 -6.12 4.22 -9.12
N LYS A 166 -7.16 5.02 -8.89
CA LYS A 166 -8.56 4.54 -8.87
C LYS A 166 -9.00 3.89 -10.19
N ASP A 167 -8.43 4.32 -11.31
CA ASP A 167 -8.73 3.76 -12.65
C ASP A 167 -8.19 2.34 -12.83
N VAL A 168 -7.27 1.93 -11.97
CA VAL A 168 -6.54 0.67 -12.09
C VAL A 168 -7.06 -0.37 -11.09
N ALA A 169 -7.32 0.04 -9.85
CA ALA A 169 -7.90 -0.83 -8.84
C ALA A 169 -8.73 0.01 -7.83
N PRO A 170 -9.80 -0.55 -7.26
CA PRO A 170 -10.52 0.11 -6.19
C PRO A 170 -9.64 0.31 -4.96
N ALA A 171 -9.95 1.35 -4.19
CA ALA A 171 -9.31 1.58 -2.90
C ALA A 171 -9.67 0.44 -1.93
N ALA A 172 -8.65 -0.21 -1.38
CA ALA A 172 -8.87 -1.25 -0.39
C ALA A 172 -9.23 -0.63 0.97
N THR A 173 -10.10 -1.30 1.71
CA THR A 173 -10.41 -0.98 3.09
C THR A 173 -9.53 -1.81 4.01
N PHE A 174 -8.89 -1.16 4.97
CA PHE A 174 -8.06 -1.80 5.99
C PHE A 174 -8.70 -1.63 7.36
N ILE A 175 -8.44 -2.58 8.25
CA ILE A 175 -8.60 -2.41 9.69
C ILE A 175 -7.25 -2.01 10.27
N LEU A 176 -7.21 -0.85 10.93
CA LEU A 176 -6.11 -0.39 11.74
C LEU A 176 -6.48 -0.54 13.22
N GLU A 177 -5.84 -1.50 13.88
CA GLU A 177 -5.98 -1.76 15.31
C GLU A 177 -4.80 -1.15 16.06
N PHE A 178 -5.06 -0.14 16.90
CA PHE A 178 -4.03 0.42 17.76
C PHE A 178 -3.79 -0.47 18.96
N VAL A 179 -2.52 -0.76 19.25
CA VAL A 179 -2.13 -1.52 20.44
C VAL A 179 -2.08 -0.56 21.61
N ALA A 180 -2.77 -0.89 22.70
CA ALA A 180 -2.70 -0.10 23.93
C ALA A 180 -1.22 0.03 24.39
N PRO A 181 -0.80 1.19 24.92
CA PRO A 181 0.49 1.29 25.57
C PRO A 181 0.54 0.22 26.66
N ALA A 182 1.61 -0.60 26.69
CA ALA A 182 1.85 -1.46 27.84
C ALA A 182 1.92 -0.54 29.07
N GLU A 183 1.06 -0.77 30.06
CA GLU A 183 1.15 -0.08 31.35
C GLU A 183 2.55 -0.36 31.91
N GLY A 184 3.35 0.70 32.05
CA GLY A 184 4.71 0.67 32.57
C GLY A 184 4.80 1.55 33.81
#